data_AF-A0A2V5HUS9-F1
#
_entry.id   AF-A0A2V5HUS9-F1
#
_cell.length_a   1.000
_cell.length_b   1.000
_cell.length_c   1.000
_cell.angle_alpha   90.00
_cell.angle_beta   90.00
_cell.angle_gamma   90.00
#
_symmetry.space_group_name_H-M   'P 1'
#
loop_
_entity.id
_entity.type
_entity.pdbx_description
1 polymer ?
#
loop_
_entity_poly.entity_id
_entity_poly.type
_entity_poly.pdbx_seq_one_letter_code
_entity_poly.pdbx_strand_id
1 'polypeptide(L)'
;MEEELTSPEELTTPSQLLSYLSTYKVLVCLRCRYAIQPGAIARHLKEIHRLHRATRRTFVAFASELELAQPHDVVLPDESQFPVPFLPIQEGLACRFEYCGYLCASSKRMKQHWRCTHQIPTSDPLSTPVPLQTFFRGNALRYFTNPSLLRGSPACTPDSAAKFSKDGRSNTPCTTPKTGTTYPENQHLPLNQHSSLIITDQGLLDHYRNSTYKTLSCHPETDQAFGEVVLGLTARFDFLRQGVMACAALHLASIHPANRTHYVLQSLRHQAQAIPTFRQAILLVDRDNCEAVLAFAFFLVICSLNSDTEDPRLFLNDDPDQHLHWINILRNGCSMLCPFWDELTAGPLAPFAAVWEDDLGVSVEASEGPLLGALLPRVFAETPIHGLAGEHETYRDAAVQLAAAEAFLRRRGPGATVWDALNAWPMRMAPAYLELLKQDRPGALLLLAYYATLLRPTRGEWFLVGRVESLIDEIARRLEDTSCSAQSWDFFLGIRREYFPEEALANQ
;
A
#
# COMPACT_ATOMS: atom_id res chain seq x y z
N MET A 1 -11.21 51.03 25.77
CA MET A 1 -11.17 50.67 24.34
C MET A 1 -10.61 49.26 24.28
N GLU A 2 -11.27 48.19 24.71
CA GLU A 2 -12.67 47.80 24.46
C GLU A 2 -13.12 48.10 23.04
N GLU A 3 -12.79 47.19 22.13
CA GLU A 3 -13.48 46.98 20.86
C GLU A 3 -13.88 45.50 20.77
N GLU A 4 -15.12 45.29 21.23
CA GLU A 4 -16.16 44.39 20.73
C GLU A 4 -15.80 42.95 20.34
N LEU A 5 -16.02 42.07 21.33
CA LEU A 5 -16.45 40.69 21.14
C LEU A 5 -17.74 40.67 20.30
N THR A 6 -17.63 40.47 18.99
CA THR A 6 -18.82 40.22 18.14
C THR A 6 -19.46 38.90 18.56
N SER A 7 -20.69 38.99 19.07
CA SER A 7 -21.59 37.87 19.35
C SER A 7 -21.68 36.90 18.15
N PRO A 8 -21.83 35.58 18.37
CA PRO A 8 -22.07 34.66 17.27
C PRO A 8 -23.44 34.96 16.66
N GLU A 9 -23.47 35.51 15.43
CA GLU A 9 -24.71 35.61 14.66
C GLU A 9 -25.42 34.25 14.65
N GLU A 10 -26.62 34.20 15.22
CA GLU A 10 -27.42 33.00 15.21
C GLU A 10 -27.81 32.68 13.75
N LEU A 11 -27.13 31.69 13.16
CA LEU A 11 -27.43 31.14 11.86
C LEU A 11 -28.84 30.52 11.90
N THR A 12 -29.83 31.29 11.49
CA THR A 12 -31.25 30.95 11.60
C THR A 12 -31.80 30.30 10.34
N THR A 13 -31.17 30.51 9.18
CA THR A 13 -31.66 29.98 7.89
C THR A 13 -30.59 29.20 7.10
N PRO A 14 -30.95 28.13 6.37
CA PRO A 14 -29.99 27.34 5.59
C PRO A 14 -29.19 28.14 4.56
N SER A 15 -29.82 29.11 3.89
CA SER A 15 -29.20 29.94 2.85
C SER A 15 -28.06 30.84 3.34
N GLN A 16 -27.98 31.11 4.65
CA GLN A 16 -26.86 31.88 5.24
C GLN A 16 -25.57 31.06 5.34
N LEU A 17 -25.66 29.72 5.38
CA LEU A 17 -24.50 28.84 5.57
C LEU A 17 -24.25 27.91 4.38
N LEU A 18 -25.31 27.52 3.67
CA LEU A 18 -25.27 26.50 2.64
C LEU A 18 -25.74 27.07 1.30
N SER A 19 -24.97 26.81 0.25
CA SER A 19 -25.33 27.16 -1.12
C SER A 19 -25.36 25.91 -1.99
N TYR A 20 -26.48 25.65 -2.63
CA TYR A 20 -26.61 24.55 -3.58
C TYR A 20 -26.15 24.99 -4.97
N LEU A 21 -25.21 24.25 -5.55
CA LEU A 21 -24.76 24.44 -6.93
C LEU A 21 -25.38 23.33 -7.78
N SER A 22 -26.53 23.64 -8.40
CA SER A 22 -27.32 22.66 -9.17
C SER A 22 -26.58 22.03 -10.34
N THR A 23 -25.72 22.80 -11.03
CA THR A 23 -24.87 22.31 -12.12
C THR A 23 -24.02 21.10 -11.72
N TYR A 24 -23.53 21.08 -10.49
CA TYR A 24 -22.66 20.03 -9.96
C TYR A 24 -23.37 19.10 -8.98
N LYS A 25 -24.64 19.40 -8.65
CA LYS A 25 -25.41 18.72 -7.61
C LYS A 25 -24.66 18.66 -6.26
N VAL A 26 -24.01 19.76 -5.85
CA VAL A 26 -23.26 19.83 -4.58
C VAL A 26 -23.78 20.91 -3.65
N LEU A 27 -23.67 20.67 -2.35
CA LEU A 27 -24.04 21.62 -1.30
C LEU A 27 -22.79 22.20 -0.64
N VAL A 28 -22.46 23.46 -0.93
CA VAL A 28 -21.27 24.14 -0.43
C VAL A 28 -21.53 24.83 0.89
N CYS A 29 -20.69 24.57 1.90
CA CYS A 29 -20.66 25.38 3.11
C CYS A 29 -19.93 26.70 2.83
N LEU A 30 -20.63 27.82 2.95
CA LEU A 30 -20.09 29.16 2.70
C LEU A 30 -19.00 29.57 3.69
N ARG A 31 -19.06 29.07 4.93
CA ARG A 31 -18.06 29.35 5.96
C ARG A 31 -16.82 28.45 5.85
N CYS A 32 -17.01 27.17 5.55
CA CYS A 32 -15.89 26.24 5.40
C CYS A 32 -15.27 26.22 3.99
N ARG A 33 -16.00 26.77 3.00
CA ARG A 33 -15.57 26.93 1.61
C ARG A 33 -15.24 25.59 0.95
N TYR A 34 -16.08 24.58 1.18
CA TYR A 34 -16.04 23.27 0.50
C TYR A 34 -17.43 22.63 0.46
N ALA A 35 -17.66 21.72 -0.48
CA ALA A 35 -18.87 20.92 -0.62
C ALA A 35 -18.98 19.84 0.45
N ILE A 36 -20.13 19.74 1.09
CA ILE A 36 -20.40 18.73 2.11
C ILE A 36 -21.00 17.50 1.42
N GLN A 37 -20.48 16.31 1.74
CA GLN A 37 -21.01 15.06 1.21
C GLN A 37 -22.42 14.78 1.79
N PRO A 38 -23.35 14.18 1.02
CA PRO A 38 -24.73 13.95 1.46
C PRO A 38 -24.85 13.28 2.84
N GLY A 39 -24.11 12.17 3.05
CA GLY A 39 -24.11 11.45 4.33
C GLY A 39 -23.40 12.17 5.49
N ALA A 40 -22.68 13.25 5.21
CA ALA A 40 -21.90 13.99 6.21
C ALA A 40 -22.57 15.30 6.67
N ILE A 41 -23.69 15.72 6.07
CA ILE A 41 -24.33 17.02 6.33
C ILE A 41 -24.70 17.19 7.82
N ALA A 42 -25.40 16.21 8.38
CA ALA A 42 -25.83 16.28 9.78
C ALA A 42 -24.63 16.32 10.76
N ARG A 43 -23.56 15.60 10.43
CA ARG A 43 -22.32 15.54 11.21
C ARG A 43 -21.51 16.83 11.10
N HIS A 44 -21.31 17.34 9.88
CA HIS A 44 -20.65 18.61 9.60
C HIS A 44 -21.28 19.77 10.39
N LEU A 45 -22.62 19.89 10.34
CA LEU A 45 -23.35 20.93 11.06
C LEU A 45 -23.22 20.80 12.59
N LYS A 46 -23.12 19.57 13.12
CA LYS A 46 -22.96 19.30 14.55
C LYS A 46 -21.53 19.57 15.03
N GLU A 47 -20.53 19.07 14.32
CA GLU A 47 -19.14 19.03 14.79
C GLU A 47 -18.40 20.33 14.45
N ILE A 48 -18.63 20.89 13.26
CA ILE A 48 -17.92 22.08 12.80
C ILE A 48 -18.65 23.36 13.18
N HIS A 49 -19.96 23.40 12.95
CA HIS A 49 -20.79 24.59 13.23
C HIS A 49 -21.50 24.54 14.58
N ARG A 50 -21.40 23.44 15.33
CA ARG A 50 -21.98 23.27 16.68
C ARG A 50 -23.47 23.64 16.76
N LEU A 51 -24.22 23.45 15.68
CA LEU A 51 -25.63 23.82 15.63
C LEU A 51 -26.45 22.89 16.53
N HIS A 52 -27.36 23.49 17.31
CA HIS A 52 -28.27 22.73 18.18
C HIS A 52 -29.21 21.83 17.37
N ARG A 53 -29.70 20.75 18.01
CA ARG A 53 -30.51 19.70 17.38
C ARG A 53 -31.75 20.26 16.66
N ALA A 54 -32.43 21.26 17.25
CA ALA A 54 -33.62 21.86 16.66
C ALA A 54 -33.30 22.55 15.32
N THR A 55 -32.32 23.45 15.31
CA THR A 55 -31.87 24.18 14.10
C THR A 55 -31.32 23.24 13.04
N ARG A 56 -30.55 22.20 13.43
CA ARG A 56 -30.02 21.21 12.48
C ARG A 56 -31.09 20.48 11.68
N ARG A 57 -32.28 20.23 12.27
CA ARG A 57 -33.37 19.54 11.56
C ARG A 57 -33.81 20.34 10.34
N THR A 58 -33.88 21.67 10.45
CA THR A 58 -34.23 22.57 9.33
C THR A 58 -33.20 22.50 8.21
N PHE A 59 -31.90 22.46 8.53
CA PHE A 59 -30.82 22.40 7.54
C PHE A 59 -30.75 21.03 6.85
N VAL A 60 -30.97 19.94 7.60
CA VAL A 60 -31.01 18.58 7.03
C VAL A 60 -32.26 18.40 6.16
N ALA A 61 -33.42 18.94 6.58
CA ALA A 61 -34.64 18.92 5.77
C ALA A 61 -34.43 19.69 4.45
N PHE A 62 -33.88 20.90 4.51
CA PHE A 62 -33.51 21.67 3.33
C PHE A 62 -32.57 20.88 2.41
N ALA A 63 -31.54 20.24 2.95
CA ALA A 63 -30.62 19.44 2.14
C ALA A 63 -31.27 18.19 1.52
N SER A 64 -32.27 17.60 2.18
CA SER A 64 -32.98 16.41 1.68
C SER A 64 -33.90 16.68 0.50
N GLU A 65 -34.30 17.95 0.29
CA GLU A 65 -35.09 18.39 -0.86
C GLU A 65 -34.22 18.60 -2.13
N LEU A 66 -32.90 18.55 -1.99
CA LEU A 66 -31.96 18.80 -3.07
C LEU A 66 -31.44 17.49 -3.67
N GLU A 67 -31.25 17.47 -4.98
CA GLU A 67 -30.56 16.37 -5.65
C GLU A 67 -29.05 16.54 -5.46
N LEU A 68 -28.45 15.74 -4.57
CA LEU A 68 -27.01 15.81 -4.25
C LEU A 68 -26.26 14.60 -4.84
N ALA A 69 -25.23 14.87 -5.63
CA ALA A 69 -24.34 13.85 -6.18
C ALA A 69 -23.35 13.33 -5.12
N GLN A 70 -22.96 12.06 -5.23
CA GLN A 70 -21.85 11.53 -4.45
C GLN A 70 -20.52 12.09 -4.98
N PRO A 71 -19.44 12.13 -4.17
CA PRO A 71 -18.19 12.78 -4.58
C PRO A 71 -17.58 12.29 -5.89
N HIS A 72 -17.76 11.01 -6.24
CA HIS A 72 -17.26 10.43 -7.48
C HIS A 72 -18.10 10.81 -8.71
N ASP A 73 -19.39 11.11 -8.51
CA ASP A 73 -20.35 11.45 -9.56
C ASP A 73 -20.37 12.95 -9.89
N VAL A 74 -19.67 13.79 -9.11
CA VAL A 74 -19.62 15.23 -9.35
C VAL A 74 -18.90 15.53 -10.66
N VAL A 75 -19.64 16.08 -11.62
CA VAL A 75 -19.12 16.52 -12.91
C VAL A 75 -18.15 17.69 -12.69
N LEU A 76 -16.99 17.64 -13.34
CA LEU A 76 -16.00 18.71 -13.25
C LEU A 76 -16.39 19.89 -14.15
N PRO A 77 -16.06 21.14 -13.77
CA PRO A 77 -16.41 22.32 -14.55
C PRO A 77 -15.70 22.35 -15.92
N ASP A 78 -16.42 22.86 -16.92
CA ASP A 78 -15.87 23.20 -18.23
C ASP A 78 -15.10 24.55 -18.22
N GLU A 79 -14.60 24.98 -19.38
CA GLU A 79 -13.82 26.21 -19.55
C GLU A 79 -14.56 27.49 -19.13
N SER A 80 -15.90 27.52 -19.27
CA SER A 80 -16.76 28.66 -18.93
C SER A 80 -17.19 28.67 -17.46
N GLN A 81 -17.00 27.54 -16.78
CA GLN A 81 -17.50 27.26 -15.44
C GLN A 81 -16.41 27.36 -14.35
N PHE A 82 -15.17 27.66 -14.74
CA PHE A 82 -14.07 27.89 -13.81
C PHE A 82 -13.78 29.41 -13.66
N PRO A 83 -13.68 29.96 -12.45
CA PRO A 83 -13.73 29.27 -11.16
C PRO A 83 -15.17 28.99 -10.68
N VAL A 84 -15.34 27.84 -10.02
CA VAL A 84 -16.60 27.49 -9.36
C VAL A 84 -16.84 28.42 -8.16
N PRO A 85 -18.03 29.05 -8.05
CA PRO A 85 -18.34 29.96 -6.95
C PRO A 85 -18.19 29.32 -5.57
N PHE A 86 -17.90 30.14 -4.57
CA PHE A 86 -17.80 29.77 -3.14
C PHE A 86 -16.68 28.80 -2.75
N LEU A 87 -15.89 28.31 -3.70
CA LEU A 87 -14.70 27.50 -3.45
C LEU A 87 -13.42 28.35 -3.50
N PRO A 88 -12.40 28.09 -2.68
CA PRO A 88 -11.15 28.83 -2.71
C PRO A 88 -10.32 28.42 -3.93
N ILE A 89 -9.76 29.41 -4.63
CA ILE A 89 -8.75 29.18 -5.66
C ILE A 89 -7.40 29.07 -4.93
N GLN A 90 -6.65 28.01 -5.20
CA GLN A 90 -5.31 27.80 -4.67
C GLN A 90 -4.31 27.69 -5.80
N GLU A 91 -3.06 28.04 -5.55
CA GLU A 91 -1.98 27.82 -6.50
C GLU A 91 -1.65 26.33 -6.57
N GLY A 92 -1.50 25.81 -7.79
CA GLY A 92 -1.09 24.44 -8.01
C GLY A 92 -0.37 24.25 -9.32
N LEU A 93 -0.14 22.99 -9.67
CA LEU A 93 0.70 22.57 -10.77
C LEU A 93 -0.07 21.58 -11.63
N ALA A 94 -0.04 21.80 -12.94
CA ALA A 94 -0.48 20.86 -13.95
C ALA A 94 0.70 20.16 -14.59
N CYS A 95 0.59 18.86 -14.83
CA CYS A 95 1.57 18.10 -15.59
C CYS A 95 1.48 18.46 -17.08
N ARG A 96 2.63 18.77 -17.71
CA ARG A 96 2.69 19.14 -19.15
C ARG A 96 2.83 17.94 -20.10
N PHE A 97 2.90 16.72 -19.59
CA PHE A 97 2.92 15.55 -20.47
C PHE A 97 1.62 15.43 -21.24
N GLU A 98 1.75 15.12 -22.53
CA GLU A 98 0.62 14.96 -23.44
C GLU A 98 -0.38 13.96 -22.85
N TYR A 99 -1.66 14.34 -22.84
CA TYR A 99 -2.78 13.55 -22.30
C TYR A 99 -2.70 13.16 -20.81
N CYS A 100 -1.79 13.72 -20.00
CA CYS A 100 -1.68 13.36 -18.58
C CYS A 100 -2.79 13.97 -17.70
N GLY A 101 -3.03 15.28 -17.83
CA GLY A 101 -4.09 16.00 -17.10
C GLY A 101 -3.95 16.01 -15.57
N TYR A 102 -2.83 15.52 -15.00
CA TYR A 102 -2.63 15.45 -13.55
C TYR A 102 -2.44 16.84 -12.91
N LEU A 103 -3.12 17.07 -11.79
CA LEU A 103 -3.13 18.32 -11.04
C LEU A 103 -2.73 18.06 -9.58
N CYS A 104 -1.88 18.92 -9.01
CA CYS A 104 -1.59 18.85 -7.57
C CYS A 104 -1.18 20.21 -7.00
N ALA A 105 -1.32 20.38 -5.68
CA ALA A 105 -0.98 21.62 -4.99
C ALA A 105 0.50 21.75 -4.58
N SER A 106 1.37 20.77 -4.89
CA SER A 106 2.77 20.76 -4.40
C SER A 106 3.75 20.20 -5.40
N SER A 107 4.89 20.87 -5.56
CA SER A 107 6.02 20.42 -6.38
C SER A 107 6.58 19.07 -5.96
N LYS A 108 6.52 18.70 -4.66
CA LYS A 108 6.95 17.37 -4.19
C LYS A 108 6.09 16.26 -4.80
N ARG A 109 4.77 16.46 -4.80
CA ARG A 109 3.81 15.52 -5.41
C ARG A 109 3.94 15.49 -6.92
N MET A 110 4.21 16.63 -7.57
CA MET A 110 4.44 16.68 -9.01
C MET A 110 5.71 15.90 -9.41
N LYS A 111 6.82 16.07 -8.68
CA LYS A 111 8.06 15.30 -8.89
C LYS A 111 7.85 13.80 -8.66
N GLN A 112 7.06 13.44 -7.64
CA GLN A 112 6.69 12.04 -7.41
C GLN A 112 5.83 11.49 -8.55
N HIS A 113 4.84 12.24 -9.01
CA HIS A 113 4.02 11.88 -10.16
C HIS A 113 4.88 11.67 -11.42
N TRP A 114 5.82 12.57 -11.74
CA TRP A 114 6.72 12.37 -12.88
C TRP A 114 7.57 11.11 -12.77
N ARG A 115 8.14 10.83 -11.60
CA ARG A 115 8.91 9.60 -11.38
C ARG A 115 8.03 8.35 -11.53
N CYS A 116 6.83 8.37 -10.97
CA CYS A 116 5.93 7.21 -10.93
C CYS A 116 5.13 6.98 -12.22
N THR A 117 4.86 8.03 -13.00
CA THR A 117 3.97 7.99 -14.16
C THR A 117 4.70 8.22 -15.48
N HIS A 118 5.73 9.09 -15.52
CA HIS A 118 6.48 9.40 -16.73
C HIS A 118 7.93 8.91 -16.73
N GLN A 119 8.41 8.35 -15.62
CA GLN A 119 9.74 7.75 -15.47
C GLN A 119 10.93 8.69 -15.79
N ILE A 120 10.76 10.02 -15.63
CA ILE A 120 11.83 10.99 -15.92
C ILE A 120 12.47 11.55 -14.64
N PRO A 121 13.82 11.59 -14.53
CA PRO A 121 14.54 12.24 -13.44
C PRO A 121 14.39 13.77 -13.46
N THR A 122 14.27 14.36 -12.29
CA THR A 122 13.80 15.72 -12.01
C THR A 122 14.75 16.86 -12.43
N SER A 123 14.91 17.13 -13.73
CA SER A 123 15.59 18.35 -14.20
C SER A 123 15.05 18.88 -15.54
N ASP A 124 13.78 19.31 -15.60
CA ASP A 124 13.31 20.41 -16.46
C ASP A 124 11.86 20.82 -16.09
N PRO A 125 11.38 22.05 -16.38
CA PRO A 125 10.10 22.56 -15.90
C PRO A 125 8.94 22.03 -16.75
N LEU A 126 8.60 20.76 -16.57
CA LEU A 126 7.45 20.10 -17.22
C LEU A 126 6.13 20.25 -16.42
N SER A 127 6.05 21.22 -15.51
CA SER A 127 4.82 21.61 -14.83
C SER A 127 4.46 23.04 -15.16
N THR A 128 3.19 23.30 -15.44
CA THR A 128 2.67 24.65 -15.57
C THR A 128 1.96 25.04 -14.27
N PRO A 129 2.24 26.21 -13.67
CA PRO A 129 1.42 26.75 -12.59
C PRO A 129 0.00 26.98 -13.08
N VAL A 130 -0.99 26.46 -12.35
CA VAL A 130 -2.41 26.60 -12.67
C VAL A 130 -3.22 26.90 -11.41
N PRO A 131 -4.30 27.70 -11.51
CA PRO A 131 -5.24 27.87 -10.41
C PRO A 131 -6.03 26.57 -10.20
N LEU A 132 -6.06 26.05 -8.97
CA LEU A 132 -6.79 24.83 -8.61
C LEU A 132 -7.98 25.14 -7.72
N GLN A 133 -9.05 24.37 -7.87
CA GLN A 133 -10.15 24.27 -6.92
C GLN A 133 -10.46 22.79 -6.64
N THR A 134 -11.17 22.52 -5.55
CA THR A 134 -11.69 21.19 -5.21
C THR A 134 -13.05 21.33 -4.55
N PHE A 135 -13.97 20.43 -4.85
CA PHE A 135 -15.27 20.39 -4.18
C PHE A 135 -15.12 19.87 -2.75
N PHE A 136 -14.41 18.76 -2.56
CA PHE A 136 -14.31 18.08 -1.27
C PHE A 136 -12.88 18.10 -0.70
N ARG A 137 -12.76 17.76 0.59
CA ARG A 137 -11.49 17.62 1.31
C ARG A 137 -11.33 16.18 1.85
N GLY A 138 -10.13 15.84 2.32
CA GLY A 138 -9.83 14.51 2.86
C GLY A 138 -9.79 13.44 1.78
N ASN A 139 -10.38 12.27 2.06
CA ASN A 139 -10.32 11.10 1.16
C ASN A 139 -11.05 11.30 -0.18
N ALA A 140 -11.94 12.30 -0.29
CA ALA A 140 -12.65 12.64 -1.52
C ALA A 140 -12.03 13.83 -2.29
N LEU A 141 -10.81 14.23 -1.93
CA LEU A 141 -10.13 15.37 -2.54
C LEU A 141 -9.79 15.10 -4.02
N ARG A 142 -10.25 15.98 -4.91
CA ARG A 142 -9.98 15.92 -6.35
C ARG A 142 -9.84 17.34 -6.90
N TYR A 143 -8.63 17.67 -7.36
CA TYR A 143 -8.35 18.98 -7.94
C TYR A 143 -8.91 19.10 -9.36
N PHE A 144 -9.35 20.29 -9.71
CA PHE A 144 -9.68 20.70 -11.07
C PHE A 144 -9.19 22.13 -11.33
N THR A 145 -8.98 22.45 -12.60
CA THR A 145 -8.55 23.76 -13.11
C THR A 145 -9.33 24.09 -14.38
N ASN A 146 -9.12 25.27 -14.96
CA ASN A 146 -9.69 25.59 -16.28
C ASN A 146 -9.07 24.65 -17.35
N PRO A 147 -9.87 23.83 -18.04
CA PRO A 147 -9.36 22.87 -19.04
C PRO A 147 -8.55 23.52 -20.18
N SER A 148 -8.82 24.77 -20.53
CA SER A 148 -8.07 25.52 -21.55
C SER A 148 -6.59 25.68 -21.19
N LEU A 149 -6.25 25.75 -19.89
CA LEU A 149 -4.87 25.87 -19.41
C LEU A 149 -4.06 24.57 -19.57
N LEU A 150 -4.73 23.45 -19.87
CA LEU A 150 -4.11 22.13 -20.03
C LEU A 150 -3.81 21.80 -21.50
N ARG A 151 -4.32 22.57 -22.47
CA ARG A 151 -4.00 22.39 -23.90
C ARG A 151 -2.67 23.08 -24.21
N GLY A 152 -1.61 22.31 -24.36
CA GLY A 152 -0.33 22.81 -24.86
C GLY A 152 -0.45 23.27 -26.32
N SER A 153 0.07 24.45 -26.63
CA SER A 153 0.26 24.96 -28.01
C SER A 153 1.22 24.04 -28.79
N PRO A 154 0.95 23.68 -30.07
CA PRO A 154 1.84 22.79 -30.82
C PRO A 154 3.07 23.52 -31.38
N ALA A 155 4.22 22.86 -31.18
CA ALA A 155 5.51 22.95 -31.90
C ALA A 155 6.41 24.20 -31.74
N CYS A 156 7.63 23.94 -31.26
CA CYS A 156 8.85 24.46 -31.89
C CYS A 156 9.87 23.32 -31.99
N THR A 157 10.09 22.83 -33.21
CA THR A 157 11.22 21.99 -33.62
C THR A 157 12.54 22.74 -33.40
N PRO A 158 13.58 22.15 -32.81
CA PRO A 158 14.89 22.75 -32.82
C PRO A 158 15.62 22.32 -34.10
N ASP A 159 15.58 23.20 -35.09
CA ASP A 159 16.48 23.17 -36.24
C ASP A 159 17.64 24.14 -35.98
N SER A 160 18.86 23.65 -36.13
CA SER A 160 20.10 24.36 -36.49
C SER A 160 20.52 25.66 -35.75
N ALA A 161 21.56 25.56 -34.90
CA ALA A 161 22.58 26.61 -34.68
C ALA A 161 23.85 25.97 -34.06
N ALA A 162 24.91 25.67 -34.81
CA ALA A 162 25.99 26.58 -35.24
C ALA A 162 26.79 27.25 -34.10
N LYS A 163 28.02 26.73 -33.94
CA LYS A 163 29.29 27.40 -33.55
C LYS A 163 29.47 27.89 -32.11
N PHE A 164 30.43 27.27 -31.42
CA PHE A 164 31.65 27.97 -30.98
C PHE A 164 32.84 27.01 -30.93
N SER A 165 33.89 27.34 -31.69
CA SER A 165 35.23 26.73 -31.63
C SER A 165 36.04 27.24 -30.44
N LYS A 166 36.98 26.41 -29.96
CA LYS A 166 38.44 26.68 -29.84
C LYS A 166 39.09 25.47 -29.14
N ASP A 167 39.87 24.67 -29.85
CA ASP A 167 41.35 24.69 -29.92
C ASP A 167 41.85 23.43 -29.16
N GLY A 168 42.75 22.57 -29.64
CA GLY A 168 43.53 22.53 -30.87
C GLY A 168 44.44 21.29 -30.89
N ARG A 169 45.11 21.10 -32.04
CA ARG A 169 46.27 20.23 -32.34
C ARG A 169 46.08 18.72 -32.60
N SER A 170 45.72 18.46 -33.87
CA SER A 170 46.51 17.74 -34.90
C SER A 170 47.83 17.05 -34.51
N ASN A 171 47.97 15.76 -34.84
CA ASN A 171 48.84 15.28 -35.95
C ASN A 171 48.69 13.77 -36.25
N THR A 172 48.45 13.48 -37.53
CA THR A 172 48.62 12.25 -38.37
C THR A 172 49.99 11.54 -38.23
N PRO A 173 50.27 10.38 -38.91
CA PRO A 173 49.41 9.36 -39.56
C PRO A 173 49.83 7.88 -39.29
N CYS A 174 49.02 6.94 -39.80
CA CYS A 174 49.34 5.62 -40.40
C CYS A 174 50.45 4.73 -39.79
N THR A 175 50.15 3.44 -39.59
CA THR A 175 50.84 2.25 -40.20
C THR A 175 50.65 1.01 -39.30
N THR A 176 49.99 -0.03 -39.82
CA THR A 176 50.11 -1.42 -39.32
C THR A 176 51.46 -2.02 -39.71
N PRO A 177 52.09 -2.86 -38.88
CA PRO A 177 52.10 -4.30 -39.22
C PRO A 177 52.05 -5.28 -38.03
N LYS A 178 51.87 -6.55 -38.41
CA LYS A 178 51.54 -7.78 -37.65
C LYS A 178 52.65 -8.35 -36.76
N THR A 179 52.26 -8.90 -35.61
CA THR A 179 52.63 -10.21 -34.99
C THR A 179 51.87 -10.27 -33.64
N GLY A 180 51.22 -11.32 -33.16
CA GLY A 180 51.30 -12.75 -33.42
C GLY A 180 51.38 -13.45 -32.06
N THR A 181 50.23 -13.67 -31.38
CA THR A 181 50.16 -14.64 -30.28
C THR A 181 48.73 -15.17 -30.13
N THR A 182 48.59 -16.44 -30.50
CA THR A 182 47.50 -17.37 -30.19
C THR A 182 47.19 -17.41 -28.69
N TYR A 183 45.91 -17.25 -28.35
CA TYR A 183 45.31 -17.82 -27.14
C TYR A 183 43.94 -18.41 -27.48
N PRO A 184 43.56 -19.51 -26.81
CA PRO A 184 42.62 -20.48 -27.35
C PRO A 184 41.17 -20.00 -27.27
N GLU A 185 40.45 -20.41 -28.30
CA GLU A 185 39.01 -20.55 -28.38
C GLU A 185 38.45 -21.18 -27.10
N ASN A 186 37.88 -20.35 -26.23
CA ASN A 186 37.03 -20.84 -25.16
C ASN A 186 35.74 -21.34 -25.81
N GLN A 187 35.70 -22.65 -25.94
CA GLN A 187 34.52 -23.48 -26.12
C GLN A 187 33.35 -22.89 -25.32
N HIS A 188 32.37 -22.35 -26.03
CA HIS A 188 31.03 -22.17 -25.49
C HIS A 188 30.52 -23.57 -25.10
N LEU A 189 30.61 -23.91 -23.81
CA LEU A 189 29.75 -24.95 -23.26
C LEU A 189 28.30 -24.50 -23.48
N PRO A 190 27.38 -25.39 -23.91
CA PRO A 190 25.99 -25.05 -24.05
C PRO A 190 25.41 -24.86 -22.64
N LEU A 191 25.34 -23.60 -22.19
CA LEU A 191 24.44 -23.21 -21.10
C LEU A 191 23.02 -23.56 -21.58
N ASN A 192 22.56 -24.71 -21.09
CA ASN A 192 21.29 -25.41 -21.34
C ASN A 192 20.20 -24.56 -22.02
N GLN A 193 19.70 -25.04 -23.16
CA GLN A 193 18.46 -24.53 -23.79
C GLN A 193 17.30 -24.45 -22.78
N HIS A 194 17.25 -25.37 -21.82
CA HIS A 194 16.29 -25.36 -20.71
C HIS A 194 16.45 -24.16 -19.76
N SER A 195 17.69 -23.69 -19.54
CA SER A 195 17.98 -22.47 -18.78
C SER A 195 17.50 -21.25 -19.55
N SER A 196 17.75 -21.17 -20.87
CA SER A 196 17.21 -20.08 -21.70
C SER A 196 15.68 -20.07 -21.73
N LEU A 197 15.03 -21.23 -21.77
CA LEU A 197 13.57 -21.34 -21.76
C LEU A 197 12.99 -20.81 -20.44
N ILE A 198 13.51 -21.23 -19.28
CA ILE A 198 13.08 -20.78 -17.95
C ILE A 198 13.20 -19.25 -17.78
N ILE A 199 14.19 -18.63 -18.44
CA ILE A 199 14.43 -17.17 -18.40
C ILE A 199 13.44 -16.40 -19.30
N THR A 200 12.72 -17.05 -20.22
CA THR A 200 11.68 -16.38 -21.03
C THR A 200 10.37 -16.23 -20.26
N ASP A 201 9.54 -15.25 -20.64
CA ASP A 201 8.17 -15.08 -20.15
C ASP A 201 7.35 -16.39 -20.21
N GLN A 202 7.51 -17.16 -21.29
CA GLN A 202 6.83 -18.44 -21.45
C GLN A 202 7.33 -19.49 -20.46
N GLY A 203 8.65 -19.58 -20.25
CA GLY A 203 9.21 -20.52 -19.28
C GLY A 203 8.86 -20.17 -17.83
N LEU A 204 8.69 -18.89 -17.50
CA LEU A 204 8.17 -18.49 -16.19
C LEU A 204 6.72 -18.92 -15.98
N LEU A 205 5.87 -18.75 -17.00
CA LEU A 205 4.47 -19.23 -16.95
C LEU A 205 4.41 -20.77 -16.85
N ASP A 206 5.28 -21.47 -17.56
CA ASP A 206 5.36 -22.92 -17.50
C ASP A 206 5.89 -23.39 -16.13
N HIS A 207 6.89 -22.70 -15.56
CA HIS A 207 7.35 -22.98 -14.20
C HIS A 207 6.25 -22.71 -13.17
N TYR A 208 5.46 -21.65 -13.35
CA TYR A 208 4.31 -21.40 -12.49
C TYR A 208 3.31 -22.55 -12.56
N ARG A 209 2.89 -22.92 -13.77
CA ARG A 209 1.92 -24.00 -14.05
C ARG A 209 2.39 -25.35 -13.55
N ASN A 210 3.68 -25.64 -13.56
CA ASN A 210 4.17 -26.97 -13.23
C ASN A 210 4.64 -27.10 -11.77
N SER A 211 5.06 -25.99 -11.15
CA SER A 211 5.77 -26.00 -9.88
C SER A 211 5.28 -24.94 -8.89
N THR A 212 5.26 -23.66 -9.26
CA THR A 212 5.04 -22.58 -8.26
C THR A 212 3.65 -22.60 -7.64
N TYR A 213 2.59 -22.81 -8.41
CA TYR A 213 1.24 -22.74 -7.85
C TYR A 213 1.02 -23.80 -6.74
N LYS A 214 1.64 -24.98 -6.89
CA LYS A 214 1.58 -26.10 -5.93
C LYS A 214 2.27 -25.79 -4.61
N THR A 215 3.20 -24.83 -4.60
CA THR A 215 3.84 -24.37 -3.36
C THR A 215 3.04 -23.26 -2.68
N LEU A 216 2.01 -22.71 -3.33
CA LEU A 216 1.12 -21.70 -2.76
C LEU A 216 -0.21 -22.29 -2.27
N SER A 217 -0.64 -23.42 -2.81
CA SER A 217 -1.88 -24.10 -2.45
C SER A 217 -1.68 -25.08 -1.28
N CYS A 218 -2.60 -25.07 -0.31
CA CYS A 218 -2.55 -25.98 0.84
C CYS A 218 -3.68 -27.02 0.84
N HIS A 219 -4.77 -26.76 0.11
CA HIS A 219 -5.98 -27.60 0.04
C HIS A 219 -6.54 -27.66 -1.39
N PRO A 220 -7.39 -28.65 -1.72
CA PRO A 220 -7.92 -28.84 -3.09
C PRO A 220 -8.58 -27.59 -3.69
N GLU A 221 -9.35 -26.83 -2.89
CA GLU A 221 -10.02 -25.61 -3.35
C GLU A 221 -9.00 -24.51 -3.74
N THR A 222 -7.92 -24.36 -2.96
CA THR A 222 -6.84 -23.42 -3.30
C THR A 222 -5.99 -23.90 -4.47
N ASP A 223 -5.86 -25.22 -4.67
CA ASP A 223 -5.16 -25.81 -5.82
C ASP A 223 -5.88 -25.45 -7.13
N GLN A 224 -7.21 -25.59 -7.17
CA GLN A 224 -8.01 -25.16 -8.31
C GLN A 224 -7.92 -23.64 -8.56
N ALA A 225 -8.01 -22.83 -7.50
CA ALA A 225 -7.93 -21.38 -7.62
C ALA A 225 -6.59 -20.92 -8.22
N PHE A 226 -5.46 -21.35 -7.66
CA PHE A 226 -4.13 -20.98 -8.15
C PHE A 226 -3.77 -21.65 -9.49
N GLY A 227 -4.11 -22.93 -9.65
CA GLY A 227 -3.68 -23.76 -10.78
C GLY A 227 -4.52 -23.57 -12.05
N GLU A 228 -5.83 -23.37 -11.93
CA GLU A 228 -6.73 -23.28 -13.10
C GLU A 228 -7.27 -21.87 -13.29
N VAL A 229 -7.90 -21.31 -12.24
CA VAL A 229 -8.66 -20.05 -12.35
C VAL A 229 -7.73 -18.87 -12.59
N VAL A 230 -6.70 -18.73 -11.76
CA VAL A 230 -5.68 -17.68 -11.93
C VAL A 230 -5.04 -17.78 -13.31
N LEU A 231 -4.63 -18.97 -13.75
CA LEU A 231 -4.05 -19.15 -15.08
C LEU A 231 -5.03 -18.76 -16.20
N GLY A 232 -6.32 -19.09 -16.10
CA GLY A 232 -7.34 -18.63 -17.04
C GLY A 232 -7.44 -17.10 -17.11
N LEU A 233 -7.36 -16.42 -15.97
CA LEU A 233 -7.39 -14.96 -15.90
C LEU A 233 -6.13 -14.30 -16.49
N THR A 234 -4.96 -14.96 -16.42
CA THR A 234 -3.72 -14.41 -17.02
C THR A 234 -3.79 -14.21 -18.53
N ALA A 235 -4.66 -14.95 -19.23
CA ALA A 235 -4.87 -14.78 -20.66
C ALA A 235 -5.63 -13.48 -21.00
N ARG A 236 -6.39 -12.94 -20.04
CA ARG A 236 -7.24 -11.76 -20.20
C ARG A 236 -6.64 -10.50 -19.56
N PHE A 237 -5.91 -10.67 -18.47
CA PHE A 237 -5.43 -9.56 -17.65
C PHE A 237 -3.90 -9.55 -17.58
N ASP A 238 -3.29 -8.64 -18.35
CA ASP A 238 -1.82 -8.54 -18.43
C ASP A 238 -1.17 -8.26 -17.09
N PHE A 239 -1.76 -7.43 -16.23
CA PHE A 239 -1.20 -7.16 -14.90
C PHE A 239 -1.11 -8.43 -14.07
N LEU A 240 -2.12 -9.30 -14.13
CA LEU A 240 -2.12 -10.58 -13.42
C LEU A 240 -1.07 -11.53 -14.00
N ARG A 241 -0.98 -11.62 -15.33
CA ARG A 241 0.06 -12.42 -16.02
C ARG A 241 1.46 -12.02 -15.58
N GLN A 242 1.72 -10.71 -15.50
CA GLN A 242 2.99 -10.17 -15.02
C GLN A 242 3.23 -10.50 -13.53
N GLY A 243 2.20 -10.43 -12.68
CA GLY A 243 2.30 -10.84 -11.27
C GLY A 243 2.63 -12.32 -11.09
N VAL A 244 2.00 -13.19 -11.87
CA VAL A 244 2.26 -14.64 -11.89
C VAL A 244 3.71 -14.94 -12.30
N MET A 245 4.20 -14.29 -13.36
CA MET A 245 5.60 -14.43 -13.79
C MET A 245 6.58 -13.88 -12.75
N ALA A 246 6.25 -12.75 -12.12
CA ALA A 246 7.06 -12.19 -11.04
C ALA A 246 7.20 -13.16 -9.86
N CYS A 247 6.09 -13.79 -9.46
CA CYS A 247 6.08 -14.81 -8.41
C CYS A 247 6.87 -16.06 -8.80
N ALA A 248 6.71 -16.53 -10.04
CA ALA A 248 7.44 -17.69 -10.55
C ALA A 248 8.96 -17.45 -10.57
N ALA A 249 9.39 -16.25 -10.95
CA ALA A 249 10.79 -15.86 -10.91
C ALA A 249 11.34 -15.87 -9.46
N LEU A 250 10.59 -15.38 -8.47
CA LEU A 250 11.04 -15.43 -7.07
C LEU A 250 11.13 -16.87 -6.54
N HIS A 251 10.18 -17.74 -6.92
CA HIS A 251 10.27 -19.15 -6.60
C HIS A 251 11.50 -19.81 -7.27
N LEU A 252 11.85 -19.44 -8.50
CA LEU A 252 13.10 -19.88 -9.12
C LEU A 252 14.34 -19.37 -8.37
N ALA A 253 14.27 -18.16 -7.83
CA ALA A 253 15.34 -17.56 -7.05
C ALA A 253 15.59 -18.33 -5.74
N SER A 254 14.54 -18.89 -5.12
CA SER A 254 14.66 -19.67 -3.89
C SER A 254 15.24 -21.07 -4.14
N ILE A 255 14.90 -21.71 -5.26
CA ILE A 255 15.39 -23.07 -5.59
C ILE A 255 16.74 -23.07 -6.34
N HIS A 256 17.16 -21.94 -6.91
CA HIS A 256 18.46 -21.78 -7.58
C HIS A 256 19.31 -20.64 -6.97
N PRO A 257 19.88 -20.83 -5.77
CA PRO A 257 20.64 -19.78 -5.07
C PRO A 257 21.79 -19.18 -5.90
N ALA A 258 22.45 -19.98 -6.75
CA ALA A 258 23.54 -19.52 -7.61
C ALA A 258 23.12 -18.45 -8.63
N ASN A 259 21.85 -18.48 -9.06
CA ASN A 259 21.28 -17.54 -10.04
C ASN A 259 20.26 -16.59 -9.40
N ARG A 260 20.24 -16.50 -8.05
CA ARG A 260 19.22 -15.79 -7.30
C ARG A 260 19.06 -14.33 -7.75
N THR A 261 20.15 -13.58 -7.85
CA THR A 261 20.14 -12.17 -8.27
C THR A 261 19.48 -11.99 -9.65
N HIS A 262 19.73 -12.91 -10.58
CA HIS A 262 19.15 -12.85 -11.91
C HIS A 262 17.62 -12.99 -11.88
N TYR A 263 17.12 -14.00 -11.14
CA TYR A 263 15.69 -14.25 -11.03
C TYR A 263 14.96 -13.16 -10.20
N VAL A 264 15.60 -12.62 -9.17
CA VAL A 264 15.07 -11.46 -8.41
C VAL A 264 14.93 -10.25 -9.34
N LEU A 265 15.94 -9.93 -10.15
CA LEU A 265 15.85 -8.86 -11.14
C LEU A 265 14.72 -9.08 -12.15
N GLN A 266 14.52 -10.33 -12.58
CA GLN A 266 13.42 -10.68 -13.47
C GLN A 266 12.06 -10.48 -12.80
N SER A 267 11.90 -10.87 -11.53
CA SER A 267 10.69 -10.58 -10.77
C SER A 267 10.40 -9.09 -10.69
N LEU A 268 11.40 -8.28 -10.32
CA LEU A 268 11.27 -6.83 -10.22
C LEU A 268 10.85 -6.19 -11.56
N ARG A 269 11.38 -6.68 -12.68
CA ARG A 269 10.98 -6.23 -14.02
C ARG A 269 9.51 -6.51 -14.30
N HIS A 270 9.03 -7.72 -14.01
CA HIS A 270 7.62 -8.08 -14.20
C HIS A 270 6.71 -7.28 -13.26
N GLN A 271 7.10 -7.06 -12.00
CA GLN A 271 6.35 -6.18 -11.09
C GLN A 271 6.25 -4.75 -11.63
N ALA A 272 7.37 -4.19 -12.12
CA ALA A 272 7.39 -2.85 -12.70
C ALA A 272 6.48 -2.71 -13.93
N GLN A 273 6.30 -3.79 -14.71
CA GLN A 273 5.36 -3.83 -15.83
C GLN A 273 3.90 -4.04 -15.38
N ALA A 274 3.68 -4.81 -14.31
CA ALA A 274 2.34 -5.11 -13.81
C ALA A 274 1.66 -3.90 -13.16
N ILE A 275 2.42 -3.15 -12.34
CA ILE A 275 1.87 -2.09 -11.46
C ILE A 275 1.12 -0.99 -12.23
N PRO A 276 1.60 -0.44 -13.36
CA PRO A 276 0.88 0.59 -14.11
C PRO A 276 -0.49 0.11 -14.61
N THR A 277 -0.54 -1.10 -15.18
CA THR A 277 -1.77 -1.68 -15.72
C THR A 277 -2.72 -2.08 -14.61
N PHE A 278 -2.21 -2.60 -13.49
CA PHE A 278 -3.02 -2.84 -12.30
C PHE A 278 -3.62 -1.54 -11.75
N ARG A 279 -2.82 -0.47 -11.67
CA ARG A 279 -3.29 0.85 -11.21
C ARG A 279 -4.42 1.40 -12.09
N GLN A 280 -4.46 1.07 -13.38
CA GLN A 280 -5.57 1.43 -14.25
C GLN A 280 -6.79 0.57 -13.98
N ALA A 281 -6.61 -0.75 -13.83
CA ALA A 281 -7.70 -1.69 -13.53
C ALA A 281 -8.43 -1.34 -12.23
N ILE A 282 -7.72 -0.91 -11.19
CA ILE A 282 -8.32 -0.57 -9.89
C ILE A 282 -9.11 0.76 -9.88
N LEU A 283 -9.00 1.59 -10.92
CA LEU A 283 -9.79 2.83 -11.03
C LEU A 283 -11.25 2.54 -11.37
N LEU A 284 -11.51 1.43 -12.06
CA LEU A 284 -12.84 0.99 -12.45
C LEU A 284 -12.93 -0.52 -12.25
N VAL A 285 -13.15 -0.93 -11.01
CA VAL A 285 -13.44 -2.33 -10.69
C VAL A 285 -14.86 -2.64 -11.11
N ASP A 286 -15.02 -3.75 -11.82
CA ASP A 286 -16.31 -4.28 -12.25
C ASP A 286 -16.35 -5.80 -12.06
N ARG A 287 -17.45 -6.42 -12.49
CA ARG A 287 -17.66 -7.87 -12.41
C ARG A 287 -16.70 -8.67 -13.30
N ASP A 288 -16.11 -8.04 -14.31
CA ASP A 288 -15.23 -8.72 -15.26
C ASP A 288 -13.80 -8.79 -14.73
N ASN A 289 -13.35 -7.79 -13.97
CA ASN A 289 -11.97 -7.67 -13.51
C ASN A 289 -11.74 -7.90 -12.01
N CYS A 290 -12.79 -7.96 -11.18
CA CYS A 290 -12.67 -8.06 -9.72
C CYS A 290 -11.87 -9.30 -9.26
N GLU A 291 -12.06 -10.45 -9.89
CA GLU A 291 -11.32 -11.68 -9.60
C GLU A 291 -9.83 -11.54 -9.91
N ALA A 292 -9.50 -10.92 -11.04
CA ALA A 292 -8.10 -10.70 -11.43
C ALA A 292 -7.41 -9.70 -10.50
N VAL A 293 -8.14 -8.66 -10.06
CA VAL A 293 -7.66 -7.69 -9.06
C VAL A 293 -7.40 -8.40 -7.73
N LEU A 294 -8.32 -9.24 -7.26
CA LEU A 294 -8.14 -10.03 -6.03
C LEU A 294 -6.92 -10.93 -6.15
N ALA A 295 -6.82 -11.73 -7.21
CA ALA A 295 -5.67 -12.62 -7.44
C ALA A 295 -4.34 -11.86 -7.48
N PHE A 296 -4.29 -10.70 -8.15
CA PHE A 296 -3.07 -9.91 -8.23
C PHE A 296 -2.65 -9.35 -6.85
N ALA A 297 -3.60 -8.99 -5.99
CA ALA A 297 -3.29 -8.55 -4.63
C ALA A 297 -2.53 -9.62 -3.82
N PHE A 298 -2.87 -10.91 -3.99
CA PHE A 298 -2.12 -12.02 -3.39
C PHE A 298 -0.68 -12.09 -3.88
N PHE A 299 -0.47 -11.96 -5.20
CA PHE A 299 0.87 -11.98 -5.77
C PHE A 299 1.71 -10.78 -5.33
N LEU A 300 1.10 -9.59 -5.16
CA LEU A 300 1.81 -8.44 -4.58
C LEU A 300 2.30 -8.73 -3.17
N VAL A 301 1.50 -9.41 -2.34
CA VAL A 301 1.90 -9.77 -0.98
C VAL A 301 3.03 -10.79 -1.01
N ILE A 302 2.92 -11.88 -1.77
CA ILE A 302 3.98 -12.88 -1.89
C ILE A 302 5.30 -12.23 -2.35
N CYS A 303 5.22 -11.39 -3.38
CA CYS A 303 6.39 -10.67 -3.89
C CYS A 303 6.98 -9.72 -2.83
N SER A 304 6.14 -9.01 -2.07
CA SER A 304 6.60 -8.11 -1.02
C SER A 304 7.21 -8.84 0.17
N LEU A 305 6.71 -10.02 0.53
CA LEU A 305 7.25 -10.84 1.62
C LEU A 305 8.63 -11.38 1.27
N ASN A 306 8.87 -11.73 0.00
CA ASN A 306 10.15 -12.25 -0.47
C ASN A 306 11.16 -11.16 -0.89
N SER A 307 10.74 -9.90 -1.08
CA SER A 307 11.63 -8.87 -1.65
C SER A 307 12.78 -8.50 -0.70
N ASP A 308 14.01 -8.75 -1.16
CA ASP A 308 15.26 -8.38 -0.48
C ASP A 308 15.66 -6.91 -0.63
N THR A 309 14.90 -6.12 -1.40
CA THR A 309 15.22 -4.72 -1.69
C THR A 309 15.11 -3.88 -0.42
N GLU A 310 16.23 -3.74 0.28
CA GLU A 310 16.55 -2.80 1.38
C GLU A 310 15.65 -2.80 2.63
N ASP A 311 14.64 -3.67 2.72
CA ASP A 311 13.80 -3.76 3.93
C ASP A 311 13.70 -5.21 4.45
N PRO A 312 14.66 -5.67 5.27
CA PRO A 312 14.67 -7.01 5.85
C PRO A 312 13.54 -7.28 6.87
N ARG A 313 12.59 -6.35 7.03
CA ARG A 313 11.97 -6.12 8.34
C ARG A 313 10.49 -6.36 8.45
N LEU A 314 9.84 -7.00 7.45
CA LEU A 314 8.43 -7.43 7.39
C LEU A 314 7.38 -6.38 7.84
N PHE A 315 7.38 -6.04 9.12
CA PHE A 315 6.50 -5.11 9.83
C PHE A 315 7.16 -3.77 10.21
N LEU A 316 8.48 -3.67 10.16
CA LEU A 316 9.26 -2.50 10.57
C LEU A 316 9.96 -1.90 9.34
N ASN A 317 10.18 -0.59 9.29
CA ASN A 317 10.97 0.09 8.25
C ASN A 317 11.66 1.32 8.89
N ASP A 318 12.65 1.95 8.27
CA ASP A 318 13.21 3.22 8.77
C ASP A 318 12.47 4.42 8.19
N ASP A 319 11.79 4.26 7.05
CA ASP A 319 11.00 5.30 6.45
C ASP A 319 9.56 5.28 7.02
N PRO A 320 9.17 6.25 7.88
CA PRO A 320 7.82 6.34 8.43
C PRO A 320 6.71 6.41 7.36
N ASP A 321 7.05 6.86 6.14
CA ASP A 321 6.12 6.95 5.01
C ASP A 321 5.99 5.63 4.22
N GLN A 322 6.86 4.63 4.43
CA GLN A 322 6.87 3.34 3.70
C GLN A 322 6.58 2.10 4.56
N HIS A 323 6.39 2.26 5.86
CA HIS A 323 6.02 1.17 6.76
C HIS A 323 4.77 0.41 6.29
N LEU A 324 4.84 -0.93 6.33
CA LEU A 324 3.71 -1.85 6.17
C LEU A 324 3.05 -1.86 4.78
N HIS A 325 3.84 -1.73 3.71
CA HIS A 325 3.32 -1.67 2.33
C HIS A 325 2.36 -2.83 2.01
N TRP A 326 2.72 -4.07 2.36
CA TRP A 326 1.89 -5.25 2.08
C TRP A 326 0.63 -5.33 2.95
N ILE A 327 0.68 -4.90 4.22
CA ILE A 327 -0.53 -4.82 5.07
C ILE A 327 -1.48 -3.78 4.48
N ASN A 328 -0.95 -2.63 4.05
CA ASN A 328 -1.74 -1.59 3.41
C ASN A 328 -2.31 -2.07 2.06
N ILE A 329 -1.58 -2.89 1.30
CA ILE A 329 -2.09 -3.53 0.08
C ILE A 329 -3.28 -4.44 0.44
N LEU A 330 -3.15 -5.31 1.43
CA LEU A 330 -4.24 -6.23 1.83
C LEU A 330 -5.46 -5.51 2.42
N ARG A 331 -5.24 -4.54 3.32
CA ARG A 331 -6.32 -3.81 4.00
C ARG A 331 -7.03 -2.84 3.08
N ASN A 332 -6.29 -2.04 2.33
CA ASN A 332 -6.88 -1.00 1.48
C ASN A 332 -7.34 -1.57 0.13
N GLY A 333 -6.65 -2.59 -0.38
CA GLY A 333 -6.96 -3.24 -1.66
C GLY A 333 -8.30 -3.96 -1.71
N CYS A 334 -8.87 -4.35 -0.56
CA CYS A 334 -10.21 -4.97 -0.54
C CYS A 334 -11.35 -3.96 -0.43
N SER A 335 -11.10 -2.72 -0.02
CA SER A 335 -12.16 -1.68 0.06
C SER A 335 -12.82 -1.41 -1.31
N MET A 336 -12.04 -1.49 -2.38
CA MET A 336 -12.48 -1.37 -3.78
C MET A 336 -13.20 -2.62 -4.30
N LEU A 337 -13.03 -3.77 -3.64
CA LEU A 337 -13.70 -5.03 -3.98
C LEU A 337 -15.03 -5.21 -3.21
N CYS A 338 -15.30 -4.39 -2.18
CA CYS A 338 -16.52 -4.46 -1.38
C CYS A 338 -17.82 -4.55 -2.20
N PRO A 339 -18.02 -3.78 -3.30
CA PRO A 339 -19.24 -3.89 -4.10
C PRO A 339 -19.46 -5.26 -4.77
N PHE A 340 -18.41 -6.07 -4.90
CA PHE A 340 -18.41 -7.37 -5.57
C PHE A 340 -18.12 -8.52 -4.60
N TRP A 341 -18.11 -8.27 -3.29
CA TRP A 341 -17.66 -9.25 -2.30
C TRP A 341 -18.53 -10.51 -2.27
N ASP A 342 -19.84 -10.37 -2.42
CA ASP A 342 -20.77 -11.51 -2.51
C ASP A 342 -20.48 -12.38 -3.75
N GLU A 343 -20.06 -11.77 -4.86
CA GLU A 343 -19.69 -12.49 -6.08
C GLU A 343 -18.34 -13.20 -5.92
N LEU A 344 -17.36 -12.53 -5.28
CA LEU A 344 -16.04 -13.10 -5.03
C LEU A 344 -16.11 -14.29 -4.06
N THR A 345 -16.96 -14.21 -3.03
CA THR A 345 -17.14 -15.27 -2.03
C THR A 345 -17.98 -16.44 -2.53
N ALA A 346 -18.83 -16.23 -3.54
CA ALA A 346 -19.55 -17.30 -4.25
C ALA A 346 -18.79 -17.84 -5.48
N GLY A 347 -17.74 -17.15 -5.90
CA GLY A 347 -17.02 -17.39 -7.15
C GLY A 347 -15.87 -18.39 -7.03
N PRO A 348 -15.20 -18.70 -8.16
CA PRO A 348 -14.08 -19.64 -8.22
C PRO A 348 -12.83 -19.19 -7.43
N LEU A 349 -12.73 -17.90 -7.07
CA LEU A 349 -11.69 -17.37 -6.16
C LEU A 349 -12.19 -17.17 -4.71
N ALA A 350 -13.30 -17.78 -4.31
CA ALA A 350 -13.76 -17.77 -2.92
C ALA A 350 -12.67 -18.15 -1.88
N PRO A 351 -11.77 -19.12 -2.14
CA PRO A 351 -10.68 -19.43 -1.20
C PRO A 351 -9.73 -18.26 -0.95
N PHE A 352 -9.59 -17.32 -1.90
CA PHE A 352 -8.80 -16.11 -1.71
C PHE A 352 -9.58 -15.09 -0.88
N ALA A 353 -10.87 -14.93 -1.14
CA ALA A 353 -11.74 -14.03 -0.37
C ALA A 353 -11.84 -14.46 1.12
N ALA A 354 -11.76 -15.76 1.42
CA ALA A 354 -11.81 -16.30 2.79
C ALA A 354 -10.74 -15.72 3.74
N VAL A 355 -9.63 -15.20 3.19
CA VAL A 355 -8.59 -14.51 3.98
C VAL A 355 -9.11 -13.23 4.66
N TRP A 356 -10.23 -12.66 4.21
CA TRP A 356 -10.86 -11.48 4.81
C TRP A 356 -12.15 -11.82 5.58
N GLU A 357 -12.34 -13.08 6.01
CA GLU A 357 -13.42 -13.38 6.94
C GLU A 357 -13.22 -12.60 8.26
N ASP A 358 -14.19 -11.77 8.60
CA ASP A 358 -14.15 -10.87 9.77
C ASP A 358 -14.14 -11.64 11.11
N ASP A 359 -14.76 -12.82 11.14
CA ASP A 359 -14.88 -13.63 12.35
C ASP A 359 -13.87 -14.78 12.35
N LEU A 360 -12.91 -14.73 13.28
CA LEU A 360 -12.03 -15.89 13.53
C LEU A 360 -12.81 -17.05 14.18
N GLY A 361 -14.08 -16.86 14.54
CA GLY A 361 -14.91 -17.84 15.23
C GLY A 361 -14.37 -18.17 16.62
N VAL A 362 -13.57 -17.28 17.21
CA VAL A 362 -12.97 -17.44 18.53
C VAL A 362 -13.50 -16.35 19.44
N SER A 363 -14.31 -16.74 20.43
CA SER A 363 -14.68 -15.86 21.53
C SER A 363 -13.56 -15.90 22.57
N VAL A 364 -12.59 -14.99 22.47
CA VAL A 364 -11.70 -14.73 23.61
C VAL A 364 -12.46 -13.84 24.57
N GLU A 365 -12.85 -14.37 25.72
CA GLU A 365 -13.34 -13.52 26.81
C GLU A 365 -12.25 -12.50 27.13
N ALA A 366 -12.57 -11.22 26.91
CA ALA A 366 -11.62 -10.10 26.78
C ALA A 366 -10.85 -9.72 28.06
N SER A 367 -10.66 -10.65 29.01
CA SER A 367 -10.18 -10.34 30.36
C SER A 367 -9.23 -11.36 31.00
N GLU A 368 -9.16 -12.64 30.61
CA GLU A 368 -8.49 -13.67 31.47
C GLU A 368 -7.67 -14.75 30.76
N GLY A 369 -7.20 -14.52 29.53
CA GLY A 369 -6.24 -15.44 28.91
C GLY A 369 -4.87 -15.42 29.63
N PRO A 370 -4.22 -16.57 29.91
CA PRO A 370 -2.88 -16.62 30.50
C PRO A 370 -1.85 -15.76 29.75
N LEU A 371 -2.01 -15.69 28.42
CA LEU A 371 -1.19 -14.85 27.56
C LEU A 371 -1.40 -13.35 27.83
N LEU A 372 -2.65 -12.89 27.96
CA LEU A 372 -2.95 -11.49 28.28
C LEU A 372 -2.40 -11.09 29.65
N GLY A 373 -2.53 -11.98 30.63
CA GLY A 373 -1.96 -11.79 31.96
C GLY A 373 -0.43 -11.70 31.98
N ALA A 374 0.25 -12.36 31.04
CA ALA A 374 1.69 -12.28 30.87
C ALA A 374 2.14 -11.03 30.08
N LEU A 375 1.42 -10.68 29.00
CA LEU A 375 1.79 -9.60 28.08
C LEU A 375 1.46 -8.20 28.62
N LEU A 376 0.23 -7.98 29.10
CA LEU A 376 -0.26 -6.64 29.45
C LEU A 376 0.56 -5.94 30.54
N PRO A 377 0.97 -6.60 31.64
CA PRO A 377 1.79 -5.93 32.66
C PRO A 377 3.14 -5.46 32.13
N ARG A 378 3.73 -6.16 31.15
CA ARG A 378 5.02 -5.79 30.53
C ARG A 378 4.85 -4.63 29.57
N VAL A 379 3.84 -4.70 28.71
CA VAL A 379 3.52 -3.63 27.75
C VAL A 379 3.16 -2.33 28.47
N PHE A 380 2.40 -2.40 29.57
CA PHE A 380 2.05 -1.22 30.37
C PHE A 380 3.20 -0.68 31.23
N ALA A 381 4.21 -1.50 31.56
CA ALA A 381 5.40 -1.00 32.25
C ALA A 381 6.24 -0.05 31.38
N GLU A 382 6.15 -0.19 30.05
CA GLU A 382 6.89 0.65 29.08
C GLU A 382 6.19 1.97 28.76
N THR A 383 4.95 2.15 29.20
CA THR A 383 4.24 3.42 29.06
C THR A 383 4.59 4.37 30.21
N PRO A 384 5.00 5.62 29.92
CA PRO A 384 5.21 6.63 30.96
C PRO A 384 3.98 6.80 31.84
N ILE A 385 4.16 7.22 33.10
CA ILE A 385 3.07 7.49 34.07
C ILE A 385 2.05 8.52 33.53
N HIS A 386 2.45 9.34 32.55
CA HIS A 386 1.60 10.30 31.84
C HIS A 386 1.16 9.87 30.43
N GLY A 387 1.37 8.61 30.05
CA GLY A 387 0.85 8.05 28.81
C GLY A 387 -0.66 8.26 28.75
N LEU A 388 -1.12 8.98 27.72
CA LEU A 388 -2.54 9.26 27.49
C LEU A 388 -3.30 7.94 27.58
N ALA A 389 -4.41 7.90 28.32
CA ALA A 389 -5.24 6.70 28.54
C ALA A 389 -5.54 5.90 27.24
N GLY A 390 -5.49 6.56 26.07
CA GLY A 390 -5.63 5.92 24.76
C GLY A 390 -4.48 4.99 24.32
N GLU A 391 -3.23 5.15 24.80
CA GLU A 391 -2.14 4.21 24.48
C GLU A 391 -2.38 2.85 25.16
N HIS A 392 -2.79 2.84 26.43
CA HIS A 392 -3.13 1.61 27.15
C HIS A 392 -4.31 0.86 26.53
N GLU A 393 -5.34 1.59 26.10
CA GLU A 393 -6.48 1.01 25.41
C GLU A 393 -6.06 0.39 24.07
N THR A 394 -5.21 1.09 23.32
CA THR A 394 -4.66 0.59 22.03
C THR A 394 -3.85 -0.69 22.23
N TYR A 395 -2.98 -0.74 23.24
CA TYR A 395 -2.23 -1.95 23.57
C TYR A 395 -3.11 -3.10 24.03
N ARG A 396 -4.13 -2.80 24.85
CA ARG A 396 -5.09 -3.80 25.31
C ARG A 396 -5.83 -4.43 24.13
N ASP A 397 -6.36 -3.61 23.24
CA ASP A 397 -7.05 -4.08 22.03
C ASP A 397 -6.12 -4.95 21.16
N ALA A 398 -4.91 -4.46 20.87
CA ALA A 398 -3.93 -5.22 20.08
C ALA A 398 -3.55 -6.57 20.74
N ALA A 399 -3.41 -6.60 22.07
CA ALA A 399 -3.11 -7.83 22.81
C ALA A 399 -4.29 -8.80 22.81
N VAL A 400 -5.54 -8.33 22.96
CA VAL A 400 -6.75 -9.17 22.88
C VAL A 400 -6.86 -9.81 21.49
N GLN A 401 -6.65 -9.02 20.44
CA GLN A 401 -6.62 -9.54 19.07
C GLN A 401 -5.48 -10.56 18.87
N LEU A 402 -4.31 -10.34 19.49
CA LEU A 402 -3.18 -11.27 19.40
C LEU A 402 -3.48 -12.61 20.10
N ALA A 403 -4.15 -12.56 21.25
CA ALA A 403 -4.59 -13.77 21.95
C ALA A 403 -5.66 -14.53 21.13
N ALA A 404 -6.56 -13.81 20.45
CA ALA A 404 -7.51 -14.43 19.52
C ALA A 404 -6.80 -15.08 18.33
N ALA A 405 -5.75 -14.45 17.81
CA ALA A 405 -4.94 -15.00 16.74
C ALA A 405 -4.23 -16.28 17.14
N GLU A 406 -3.61 -16.32 18.33
CA GLU A 406 -2.98 -17.54 18.86
C GLU A 406 -4.00 -18.68 18.99
N ALA A 407 -5.16 -18.40 19.59
CA ALA A 407 -6.22 -19.41 19.76
C ALA A 407 -6.76 -19.91 18.42
N PHE A 408 -6.94 -19.01 17.44
CA PHE A 408 -7.36 -19.34 16.08
C PHE A 408 -6.35 -20.25 15.38
N LEU A 409 -5.07 -19.87 15.36
CA LEU A 409 -4.01 -20.66 14.74
C LEU A 409 -3.82 -22.01 15.42
N ARG A 410 -3.95 -22.05 16.75
CA ARG A 410 -3.93 -23.31 17.52
C ARG A 410 -5.09 -24.24 17.14
N ARG A 411 -6.28 -23.70 16.90
CA ARG A 411 -7.45 -24.48 16.45
C ARG A 411 -7.28 -25.00 15.02
N ARG A 412 -6.68 -24.20 14.13
CA ARG A 412 -6.32 -24.62 12.76
C ARG A 412 -5.26 -25.73 12.76
N GLY A 413 -4.36 -25.72 13.75
CA GLY A 413 -3.35 -26.75 13.94
C GLY A 413 -2.36 -26.82 12.77
N PRO A 414 -1.89 -28.02 12.37
CA PRO A 414 -0.93 -28.20 11.28
C PRO A 414 -1.42 -27.71 9.91
N GLY A 415 -2.73 -27.49 9.74
CA GLY A 415 -3.32 -26.96 8.51
C GLY A 415 -3.33 -25.43 8.42
N ALA A 416 -2.81 -24.72 9.43
CA ALA A 416 -2.71 -23.27 9.40
C ALA A 416 -1.74 -22.82 8.30
N THR A 417 -2.20 -21.91 7.44
CA THR A 417 -1.44 -21.34 6.34
C THR A 417 -0.81 -20.01 6.74
N VAL A 418 0.09 -19.49 5.89
CA VAL A 418 0.57 -18.11 6.05
C VAL A 418 -0.60 -17.11 6.03
N TRP A 419 -1.61 -17.34 5.18
CA TRP A 419 -2.75 -16.44 5.04
C TRP A 419 -3.61 -16.40 6.30
N ASP A 420 -3.74 -17.54 7.00
CA ASP A 420 -4.37 -17.60 8.32
C ASP A 420 -3.61 -16.71 9.32
N ALA A 421 -2.28 -16.79 9.36
CA ALA A 421 -1.48 -16.01 10.28
C ALA A 421 -1.55 -14.50 9.97
N LEU A 422 -1.51 -14.13 8.68
CA LEU A 422 -1.62 -12.74 8.23
C LEU A 422 -3.01 -12.15 8.51
N ASN A 423 -4.08 -12.93 8.32
CA ASN A 423 -5.45 -12.51 8.66
C ASN A 423 -5.63 -12.36 10.17
N ALA A 424 -5.12 -13.32 10.95
CA ALA A 424 -5.44 -13.46 12.36
C ALA A 424 -5.05 -12.24 13.21
N TRP A 425 -3.95 -11.56 12.89
CA TRP A 425 -3.54 -10.37 13.65
C TRP A 425 -3.12 -9.17 12.79
N PRO A 426 -2.17 -9.30 11.83
CA PRO A 426 -1.74 -8.16 11.02
C PRO A 426 -2.83 -7.43 10.26
N MET A 427 -3.88 -8.11 9.82
CA MET A 427 -4.99 -7.47 9.11
C MET A 427 -5.98 -6.76 10.04
N ARG A 428 -5.98 -7.09 11.34
CA ARG A 428 -6.97 -6.62 12.33
C ARG A 428 -6.49 -5.45 13.20
N MET A 429 -5.17 -5.25 13.33
CA MET A 429 -4.59 -4.20 14.19
C MET A 429 -5.18 -2.81 13.91
N ALA A 430 -5.58 -2.07 14.95
CA ALA A 430 -6.06 -0.71 14.79
C ALA A 430 -5.00 0.23 14.19
N PRO A 431 -5.38 1.27 13.41
CA PRO A 431 -4.44 2.27 12.91
C PRO A 431 -3.60 2.92 14.02
N ALA A 432 -4.19 3.12 15.20
CA ALA A 432 -3.49 3.65 16.38
C ALA A 432 -2.31 2.77 16.81
N TYR A 433 -2.45 1.44 16.76
CA TYR A 433 -1.36 0.51 17.07
C TYR A 433 -0.22 0.61 16.05
N LEU A 434 -0.56 0.73 14.76
CA LEU A 434 0.45 0.90 13.71
C LEU A 434 1.27 2.17 13.90
N GLU A 435 0.67 3.26 14.40
CA GLU A 435 1.39 4.49 14.73
C GLU A 435 2.33 4.32 15.94
N LEU A 436 1.95 3.52 16.94
CA LEU A 436 2.85 3.18 18.06
C LEU A 436 4.03 2.34 17.59
N LEU A 437 3.80 1.44 16.63
CA LEU A 437 4.85 0.63 16.03
C LEU A 437 5.83 1.47 15.20
N LYS A 438 5.33 2.44 14.42
CA LYS A 438 6.16 3.41 13.68
C LYS A 438 7.01 4.30 14.58
N GLN A 439 6.56 4.53 15.81
CA GLN A 439 7.28 5.30 16.83
C GLN A 439 8.26 4.43 17.64
N ASP A 440 8.44 3.16 17.26
CA ASP A 440 9.29 2.21 17.98
C ASP A 440 8.96 2.09 19.46
N ARG A 441 7.68 2.25 19.83
CA ARG A 441 7.30 2.16 21.24
C ARG A 441 7.58 0.72 21.73
N PRO A 442 8.31 0.54 22.84
CA PRO A 442 8.73 -0.79 23.30
C PRO A 442 7.57 -1.76 23.47
N GLY A 443 6.44 -1.29 24.01
CA GLY A 443 5.21 -2.10 24.15
C GLY A 443 4.67 -2.65 22.82
N ALA A 444 4.74 -1.86 21.73
CA ALA A 444 4.32 -2.31 20.40
C ALA A 444 5.31 -3.33 19.83
N LEU A 445 6.61 -3.10 20.01
CA LEU A 445 7.66 -4.02 19.59
C LEU A 445 7.56 -5.38 20.30
N LEU A 446 7.21 -5.41 21.59
CA LEU A 446 6.99 -6.64 22.34
C LEU A 446 5.80 -7.46 21.83
N LEU A 447 4.68 -6.81 21.52
CA LEU A 447 3.51 -7.49 20.94
C LEU A 447 3.84 -8.06 19.55
N LEU A 448 4.59 -7.31 18.74
CA LEU A 448 5.07 -7.78 17.45
C LEU A 448 6.05 -8.95 17.59
N ALA A 449 6.95 -8.92 18.58
CA ALA A 449 7.86 -10.03 18.87
C ALA A 449 7.09 -11.30 19.23
N TYR A 450 6.04 -11.18 20.04
CA TYR A 450 5.19 -12.31 20.35
C TYR A 450 4.48 -12.84 19.11
N TYR A 451 3.94 -11.97 18.25
CA TYR A 451 3.35 -12.40 16.98
C TYR A 451 4.35 -13.14 16.08
N ALA A 452 5.63 -12.76 16.07
CA ALA A 452 6.66 -13.44 15.30
C ALA A 452 6.78 -14.94 15.67
N THR A 453 6.48 -15.32 16.92
CA THR A 453 6.46 -16.75 17.32
C THR A 453 5.32 -17.52 16.67
N LEU A 454 4.19 -16.85 16.40
CA LEU A 454 3.04 -17.44 15.70
C LEU A 454 3.35 -17.72 14.22
N LEU A 455 4.35 -17.06 13.63
CA LEU A 455 4.81 -17.32 12.26
C LEU A 455 5.78 -18.50 12.16
N ARG A 456 6.20 -19.09 13.27
CA ARG A 456 7.16 -20.22 13.27
C ARG A 456 6.72 -21.40 12.37
N PRO A 457 5.44 -21.81 12.30
CA PRO A 457 5.01 -22.88 11.41
C PRO A 457 5.26 -22.56 9.93
N THR A 458 5.28 -21.29 9.54
CA THR A 458 5.43 -20.83 8.15
C THR A 458 6.89 -20.59 7.75
N ARG A 459 7.86 -20.90 8.61
CA ARG A 459 9.30 -20.71 8.34
C ARG A 459 9.83 -21.47 7.13
N GLY A 460 9.13 -22.55 6.74
CA GLY A 460 9.48 -23.37 5.57
C GLY A 460 9.03 -22.77 4.24
N GLU A 461 8.19 -21.74 4.26
CA GLU A 461 7.68 -21.10 3.06
C GLU A 461 8.78 -20.30 2.37
N TRP A 462 9.04 -20.60 1.10
CA TRP A 462 10.17 -20.03 0.34
C TRP A 462 10.15 -18.50 0.27
N PHE A 463 8.96 -17.89 0.36
CA PHE A 463 8.78 -16.44 0.35
C PHE A 463 8.90 -15.78 1.74
N LEU A 464 9.09 -16.56 2.81
CA LEU A 464 9.30 -16.07 4.19
C LEU A 464 10.62 -16.52 4.83
N VAL A 465 11.40 -17.40 4.18
CA VAL A 465 12.69 -17.88 4.71
C VAL A 465 13.61 -16.72 5.10
N GLY A 466 14.08 -16.73 6.36
CA GLY A 466 15.01 -15.73 6.91
C GLY A 466 14.36 -14.40 7.30
N ARG A 467 13.08 -14.19 6.97
CA ARG A 467 12.37 -12.92 7.18
C ARG A 467 11.93 -12.74 8.63
N VAL A 468 11.44 -13.81 9.25
CA VAL A 468 10.99 -13.77 10.64
C VAL A 468 12.17 -13.66 11.59
N GLU A 469 13.28 -14.32 11.25
CA GLU A 469 14.55 -14.21 11.97
C GLU A 469 15.07 -12.76 11.92
N SER A 470 15.15 -12.18 10.71
CA SER A 470 15.54 -10.78 10.51
C SER A 470 14.63 -9.79 11.25
N LEU A 471 13.32 -10.09 11.33
CA LEU A 471 12.36 -9.30 12.11
C LEU A 471 12.67 -9.34 13.61
N ILE A 472 12.97 -10.51 14.18
CA ILE A 472 13.31 -10.64 15.61
C ILE A 472 14.60 -9.90 15.92
N ASP A 473 15.62 -10.02 15.07
CA ASP A 473 16.89 -9.30 15.23
C ASP A 473 16.70 -7.78 15.16
N GLU A 474 15.85 -7.29 14.25
CA GLU A 474 15.51 -5.88 14.15
C GLU A 474 14.75 -5.39 15.39
N ILE A 475 13.80 -6.18 15.91
CA ILE A 475 13.10 -5.84 17.15
C ILE A 475 14.08 -5.72 18.31
N ALA A 476 15.05 -6.64 18.42
CA ALA A 476 16.10 -6.59 19.44
C ALA A 476 16.85 -5.25 19.37
N ARG A 477 17.32 -4.88 18.18
CA ARG A 477 18.05 -3.63 17.94
C ARG A 477 17.25 -2.40 18.34
N ARG A 478 15.96 -2.32 17.96
CA ARG A 478 15.10 -1.17 18.31
C ARG A 478 14.76 -1.11 19.80
N LEU A 479 14.63 -2.26 20.46
CA LEU A 479 14.42 -2.32 21.92
C LEU A 479 15.67 -1.88 22.70
N GLU A 480 16.87 -2.14 22.19
CA GLU A 480 18.13 -1.61 22.73
C GLU A 480 18.19 -0.09 22.59
N ASP A 481 17.88 0.44 21.41
CA ASP A 481 17.92 1.87 21.12
C ASP A 481 16.90 2.69 21.96
N THR A 482 15.76 2.10 22.30
CA THR A 482 14.66 2.76 23.02
C THR A 482 14.79 2.72 24.54
N SER A 483 15.85 2.11 25.08
CA SER A 483 16.10 1.97 26.53
C SER A 483 14.91 1.33 27.28
N CYS A 484 14.38 0.23 26.75
CA CYS A 484 13.28 -0.52 27.39
C CYS A 484 13.64 -1.02 28.79
N SER A 485 12.64 -1.29 29.64
CA SER A 485 12.93 -1.78 31.00
C SER A 485 13.58 -3.17 30.98
N ALA A 486 14.40 -3.47 32.00
CA ALA A 486 15.05 -4.78 32.13
C ALA A 486 14.04 -5.94 32.11
N GLN A 487 12.84 -5.74 32.66
CA GLN A 487 11.78 -6.76 32.66
C GLN A 487 11.23 -7.04 31.25
N SER A 488 11.12 -6.00 30.43
CA SER A 488 10.68 -6.11 29.04
C SER A 488 11.76 -6.72 28.16
N TRP A 489 13.02 -6.37 28.40
CA TRP A 489 14.15 -7.00 27.75
C TRP A 489 14.25 -8.50 28.05
N ASP A 490 14.15 -8.89 29.33
CA ASP A 490 14.16 -10.29 29.74
C ASP A 490 12.99 -11.08 29.14
N PHE A 491 11.81 -10.44 29.04
CA PHE A 491 10.65 -11.02 28.39
C PHE A 491 10.88 -11.24 26.89
N PHE A 492 11.43 -10.24 26.19
CA PHE A 492 11.83 -10.37 24.79
C PHE A 492 12.87 -11.48 24.57
N LEU A 493 13.87 -11.60 25.45
CA LEU A 493 14.83 -12.71 25.41
C LEU A 493 14.16 -14.08 25.63
N GLY A 494 13.07 -14.14 26.39
CA GLY A 494 12.20 -15.32 26.49
C GLY A 494 11.59 -15.69 25.14
N ILE A 495 10.94 -14.72 24.48
CA ILE A 495 10.34 -14.87 23.14
C ILE A 495 11.40 -15.32 22.13
N ARG A 496 12.57 -14.67 22.12
CA ARG A 496 13.67 -15.01 21.21
C ARG A 496 14.13 -16.45 21.40
N ARG A 497 14.30 -16.91 22.65
CA ARG A 497 14.69 -18.31 22.95
C ARG A 497 13.62 -19.31 22.52
N GLU A 498 12.35 -18.97 22.66
CA GLU A 498 11.26 -19.82 22.18
C GLU A 498 11.32 -20.01 20.66
N TYR A 499 11.62 -18.93 19.93
CA TYR A 499 11.77 -18.97 18.47
C TYR A 499 13.06 -19.69 18.02
N PHE A 500 14.19 -19.41 18.67
CA PHE A 500 15.52 -19.98 18.41
C PHE A 500 15.97 -20.96 19.52
N PRO A 501 15.38 -22.16 19.62
CA PRO A 501 15.75 -23.10 20.69
C PRO A 501 17.18 -23.64 20.55
N GLU A 502 17.75 -23.65 19.35
CA GLU A 502 19.13 -24.15 19.10
C GLU A 502 20.21 -23.18 19.62
N GLU A 503 19.98 -21.87 19.57
CA GLU A 503 20.87 -20.86 20.17
C GLU A 503 20.86 -20.92 21.71
N ALA A 504 19.72 -21.32 22.30
CA ALA A 504 19.58 -21.47 23.75
C ALA A 504 20.39 -22.66 24.32
N LEU A 505 20.71 -23.65 23.48
CA LEU A 505 21.53 -24.82 23.83
C LEU A 505 23.03 -24.58 23.62
N ALA A 506 23.43 -23.60 22.80
CA ALA A 506 24.83 -23.27 22.54
C ALA A 506 25.44 -22.32 23.58
N ASN A 507 24.61 -21.66 24.39
CA ASN A 507 25.02 -20.75 25.47
C ASN A 507 24.84 -21.37 26.88
N GLN A 508 24.62 -22.68 26.97
CA GLN A 508 24.74 -23.49 28.20
C GLN A 508 26.03 -24.31 28.13
#